data_AF-A0A3D4V6B5-F1
#
_entry.id   AF-A0A3D4V6B5-F1
#
_cell.length_a   1.000
_cell.length_b   1.000
_cell.length_c   1.000
_cell.angle_alpha   90.00
_cell.angle_beta   90.00
_cell.angle_gamma   90.00
#
_symmetry.space_group_name_H-M   'P 1'
#
loop_
_entity.id
_entity.type
_entity.pdbx_description
1 polymer ?
#
loop_
_entity_poly.entity_id
_entity_poly.type
_entity_poly.pdbx_seq_one_letter_code
_entity_poly.pdbx_strand_id
1 'polypeptide(L)'
;MSPAGRAADLSSLLAGVRVVTIAQNAPGPLAVQRLAQHGASVCKIEPPEGDPLLTISPSWHAEMHVGVTIERLDLKTSEGQAALREHLATAQVFITSQRPAALTRLGLDPRTLLQRYPTLRVLRIVGSLDAPDDAGHDLTYQAAAGLIGAAMPLALVADVMTSERAYAGVLALLRMDEGHLMDIGMVESLAPMQATLRHGLTVPNGILGGGLPRYMLYECREGQVAVAALEPHFAARLRDELGTDDQAIMAVRFLERTATAWEEWAKARDLPIAAVRATNPTWA
;
A
#
# COMPACT_ATOMS: atom_id res chain seq x y z
N MET A 1 -9.55 15.12 -36.39
CA MET A 1 -9.88 15.18 -34.95
C MET A 1 -9.64 13.79 -34.39
N SER A 2 -8.60 13.58 -33.59
CA SER A 2 -8.42 12.31 -32.87
C SER A 2 -9.62 12.08 -31.97
N PRO A 3 -10.16 10.85 -31.85
CA PRO A 3 -11.15 10.57 -30.82
C PRO A 3 -10.40 10.66 -29.50
N ALA A 4 -10.66 11.72 -28.73
CA ALA A 4 -10.24 11.77 -27.34
C ALA A 4 -10.83 10.53 -26.65
N GLY A 5 -9.97 9.58 -26.29
CA GLY A 5 -10.39 8.34 -25.64
C GLY A 5 -11.20 8.69 -24.40
N ARG A 6 -12.43 8.17 -24.31
CA ARG A 6 -13.27 8.35 -23.12
C ARG A 6 -12.55 7.68 -21.95
N ALA A 7 -12.37 8.41 -20.84
CA ALA A 7 -11.81 7.82 -19.62
C ALA A 7 -12.66 6.61 -19.21
N ALA A 8 -12.00 5.50 -18.86
CA ALA A 8 -12.69 4.30 -18.41
C ALA A 8 -13.29 4.56 -17.02
N ASP A 9 -14.59 4.27 -16.87
CA ASP A 9 -15.25 4.22 -15.56
C ASP A 9 -15.03 2.83 -14.96
N LEU A 10 -14.27 2.79 -13.86
CA LEU A 10 -13.91 1.54 -13.18
C LEU A 10 -14.93 1.13 -12.11
N SER A 11 -15.92 1.97 -11.80
CA SER A 11 -16.85 1.75 -10.68
C SER A 11 -17.75 0.51 -10.82
N SER A 12 -17.87 -0.03 -12.03
CA SER A 12 -18.64 -1.24 -12.34
C SER A 12 -17.78 -2.39 -12.89
N LEU A 13 -16.45 -2.26 -12.87
CA LEU A 13 -15.52 -3.24 -13.44
C LEU A 13 -15.70 -4.64 -12.84
N LEU A 14 -16.06 -4.72 -11.56
CA LEU A 14 -16.26 -5.95 -10.80
C LEU A 14 -17.73 -6.17 -10.46
N ALA A 15 -18.66 -5.57 -11.22
CA ALA A 15 -20.09 -5.81 -11.05
C ALA A 15 -20.40 -7.31 -11.17
N GLY A 16 -21.13 -7.83 -10.18
CA GLY A 16 -21.44 -9.26 -10.08
C GLY A 16 -20.36 -10.11 -9.40
N VAL A 17 -19.19 -9.55 -9.08
CA VAL A 17 -18.18 -10.25 -8.28
C VAL A 17 -18.58 -10.25 -6.80
N ARG A 18 -18.56 -11.43 -6.16
CA ARG A 18 -18.83 -11.57 -4.71
C ARG A 18 -17.57 -11.98 -3.96
N VAL A 19 -17.22 -11.20 -2.95
CA VAL A 19 -16.02 -11.39 -2.12
C VAL A 19 -16.43 -11.52 -0.67
N VAL A 20 -15.90 -12.55 0.00
CA VAL A 20 -16.02 -12.71 1.46
C VAL A 20 -14.62 -12.56 2.05
N THR A 21 -14.49 -11.81 3.14
CA THR A 21 -13.21 -11.64 3.81
C THR A 21 -13.32 -11.80 5.32
N ILE A 22 -12.34 -12.46 5.93
CA ILE A 22 -12.12 -12.48 7.40
C ILE A 22 -10.81 -11.75 7.77
N ALA A 23 -10.23 -11.01 6.83
CA ALA A 23 -8.99 -10.29 7.07
C ALA A 23 -9.24 -9.12 8.04
N GLN A 24 -8.45 -9.09 9.11
CA GLN A 24 -8.48 -8.04 10.14
C GLN A 24 -7.26 -7.14 9.99
N ASN A 25 -7.40 -5.87 10.38
CA ASN A 25 -6.41 -4.80 10.17
C ASN A 25 -6.00 -4.66 8.70
N ALA A 26 -5.24 -3.63 8.34
CA ALA A 26 -4.55 -3.62 7.07
C ALA A 26 -3.60 -4.84 6.96
N PRO A 27 -3.38 -5.38 5.75
CA PRO A 27 -3.72 -4.83 4.43
C PRO A 27 -5.03 -5.33 3.79
N GLY A 28 -5.71 -6.32 4.39
CA GLY A 28 -6.89 -6.95 3.78
C GLY A 28 -8.07 -6.00 3.50
N PRO A 29 -8.54 -5.22 4.49
CA PRO A 29 -9.53 -4.15 4.36
C PRO A 29 -9.20 -3.14 3.26
N LEU A 30 -7.94 -2.73 3.10
CA LEU A 30 -7.53 -1.83 2.00
C LEU A 30 -7.75 -2.48 0.62
N ALA A 31 -7.43 -3.76 0.49
CA ALA A 31 -7.64 -4.48 -0.76
C ALA A 31 -9.14 -4.61 -1.09
N VAL A 32 -9.97 -4.92 -0.10
CA VAL A 32 -11.42 -5.07 -0.32
C VAL A 32 -12.14 -3.75 -0.50
N GLN A 33 -11.66 -2.66 0.10
CA GLN A 33 -12.15 -1.31 -0.17
C GLN A 33 -12.06 -1.01 -1.66
N ARG A 34 -10.92 -1.31 -2.29
CA ARG A 34 -10.73 -1.12 -3.74
C ARG A 34 -11.60 -2.04 -4.59
N LEU A 35 -11.82 -3.27 -4.16
CA LEU A 35 -12.74 -4.19 -4.85
C LEU A 35 -14.17 -3.63 -4.81
N ALA A 36 -14.62 -3.13 -3.66
CA ALA A 36 -15.93 -2.51 -3.49
C ALA A 36 -16.08 -1.21 -4.32
N GLN A 37 -15.06 -0.35 -4.32
CA GLN A 37 -15.00 0.86 -5.15
C GLN A 37 -15.12 0.57 -6.65
N HIS A 38 -14.71 -0.63 -7.08
CA HIS A 38 -14.84 -1.11 -8.45
C HIS A 38 -16.09 -1.97 -8.70
N GLY A 39 -17.03 -2.00 -7.75
CA GLY A 39 -18.36 -2.59 -7.93
C GLY A 39 -18.52 -4.04 -7.49
N ALA A 40 -17.52 -4.62 -6.82
CA ALA A 40 -17.68 -5.94 -6.19
C ALA A 40 -18.61 -5.84 -4.97
N SER A 41 -19.43 -6.87 -4.75
CA SER A 41 -20.15 -7.04 -3.49
C SER A 41 -19.22 -7.69 -2.47
N VAL A 42 -18.90 -6.96 -1.41
CA VAL A 42 -17.95 -7.40 -0.38
C VAL A 42 -18.66 -7.57 0.95
N CYS A 43 -18.54 -8.76 1.54
CA CYS A 43 -18.91 -9.04 2.92
C CYS A 43 -17.66 -9.32 3.76
N LYS A 44 -17.46 -8.53 4.82
CA LYS A 44 -16.43 -8.75 5.82
C LYS A 44 -17.05 -9.38 7.06
N ILE A 45 -16.49 -10.51 7.47
CA ILE A 45 -16.83 -11.19 8.71
C ILE A 45 -15.82 -10.80 9.78
N GLU A 46 -16.30 -10.09 10.79
CA GLU A 46 -15.53 -9.71 11.98
C GLU A 46 -15.86 -10.66 13.15
N PRO A 47 -14.95 -10.84 14.11
CA PRO A 47 -15.29 -11.54 15.35
C PRO A 47 -16.25 -10.68 16.20
N PRO A 48 -16.87 -11.24 17.26
CA PRO A 48 -17.82 -10.52 18.11
C PRO A 48 -17.27 -9.20 18.70
N GLU A 49 -15.98 -9.18 19.03
CA GLU A 49 -15.26 -8.00 19.52
C GLU A 49 -14.98 -6.94 18.44
N GLY A 50 -15.17 -7.27 17.16
CA GLY A 50 -14.86 -6.42 16.01
C GLY A 50 -13.42 -6.54 15.52
N ASP A 51 -13.10 -5.83 14.44
CA ASP A 51 -11.71 -5.65 13.99
C ASP A 51 -10.91 -4.82 15.02
N PRO A 52 -9.69 -5.25 15.43
CA PRO A 52 -8.85 -4.47 16.35
C PRO A 52 -8.64 -3.02 15.94
N LEU A 53 -8.59 -2.74 14.63
CA LEU A 53 -8.43 -1.39 14.12
C LEU A 53 -9.58 -0.47 14.49
N LEU A 54 -10.79 -1.00 14.72
CA LEU A 54 -11.93 -0.22 15.18
C LEU A 54 -11.64 0.48 16.51
N THR A 55 -10.81 -0.11 17.38
CA THR A 55 -10.38 0.52 18.64
C THR A 55 -9.19 1.46 18.45
N ILE A 56 -8.25 1.09 17.56
CA ILE A 56 -7.01 1.85 17.34
C ILE A 56 -7.26 3.14 16.55
N SER A 57 -8.06 3.07 15.49
CA SER A 57 -8.39 4.20 14.62
C SER A 57 -9.79 4.03 14.01
N PRO A 58 -10.86 4.44 14.72
CA PRO A 58 -12.23 4.30 14.25
C PRO A 58 -12.50 5.02 12.92
N SER A 59 -11.91 6.20 12.72
CA SER A 59 -12.10 7.00 11.50
C SER A 59 -11.50 6.32 10.27
N TRP A 60 -10.29 5.77 10.40
CA TRP A 60 -9.63 5.07 9.30
C TRP A 60 -10.27 3.71 9.03
N HIS A 61 -10.74 3.01 10.08
CA HIS A 61 -11.60 1.83 9.89
C HIS A 61 -12.84 2.19 9.08
N ALA A 62 -13.59 3.24 9.45
CA ALA A 62 -14.78 3.64 8.70
C ALA A 62 -14.48 3.98 7.23
N GLU A 63 -13.37 4.67 6.97
CA GLU A 63 -12.92 5.00 5.60
C GLU A 63 -12.69 3.73 4.76
N MET A 64 -12.00 2.74 5.31
CA MET A 64 -11.68 1.48 4.60
C MET A 64 -12.90 0.59 4.32
N HIS A 65 -14.01 0.78 5.02
CA HIS A 65 -15.19 -0.06 4.86
C HIS A 65 -16.35 0.63 4.13
N VAL A 66 -16.11 1.78 3.51
CA VAL A 66 -17.07 2.39 2.59
C VAL A 66 -17.40 1.39 1.46
N GLY A 67 -18.68 1.03 1.33
CA GLY A 67 -19.15 0.07 0.34
C GLY A 67 -18.96 -1.41 0.70
N VAL A 68 -18.50 -1.70 1.93
CA VAL A 68 -18.31 -3.07 2.44
C VAL A 68 -19.39 -3.39 3.47
N THR A 69 -20.09 -4.51 3.32
CA THR A 69 -20.99 -5.03 4.36
C THR A 69 -20.16 -5.69 5.46
N ILE A 70 -20.44 -5.36 6.72
CA ILE A 70 -19.76 -5.96 7.88
C ILE A 70 -20.77 -6.77 8.69
N GLU A 71 -20.45 -8.04 8.95
CA GLU A 71 -21.19 -8.91 9.86
C GLU A 71 -20.27 -9.42 10.98
N ARG A 72 -20.82 -9.55 12.20
CA ARG A 72 -20.08 -10.08 13.34
C ARG A 72 -20.50 -11.52 13.62
N LEU A 73 -19.57 -12.46 13.45
CA LEU A 73 -19.81 -13.89 13.65
C LEU A 73 -18.74 -14.49 14.56
N ASP A 74 -19.15 -15.27 15.57
CA ASP A 74 -18.20 -16.10 16.32
C ASP A 74 -17.89 -17.39 15.56
N LEU A 75 -16.80 -17.36 14.79
CA LEU A 75 -16.34 -18.50 14.01
C LEU A 75 -15.83 -19.68 14.86
N LYS A 76 -15.80 -19.58 16.19
CA LYS A 76 -15.51 -20.71 17.08
C LYS A 76 -16.77 -21.51 17.43
N THR A 77 -17.95 -20.98 17.11
CA THR A 77 -19.23 -21.64 17.35
C THR A 77 -19.74 -22.35 16.09
N SER A 78 -20.58 -23.37 16.27
CA SER A 78 -21.23 -24.06 15.15
C SER A 78 -22.17 -23.15 14.35
N GLU A 79 -22.81 -22.18 15.01
CA GLU A 79 -23.71 -21.19 14.42
C GLU A 79 -22.94 -20.16 13.57
N GLY A 80 -21.88 -19.54 14.10
CA GLY A 80 -21.06 -18.62 13.32
C GLY A 80 -20.38 -19.31 12.14
N GLN A 81 -19.95 -20.56 12.32
CA GLN A 81 -19.49 -21.41 11.22
C GLN A 81 -20.62 -21.72 10.22
N ALA A 82 -21.88 -21.85 10.65
CA ALA A 82 -23.00 -22.05 9.72
C ALA A 82 -23.28 -20.81 8.87
N ALA A 83 -23.33 -19.63 9.49
CA ALA A 83 -23.53 -18.37 8.79
C ALA A 83 -22.40 -18.09 7.77
N LEU A 84 -21.13 -18.29 8.15
CA LEU A 84 -20.00 -18.12 7.21
C LEU A 84 -20.14 -19.04 5.98
N ARG A 85 -20.65 -20.25 6.16
CA ARG A 85 -20.82 -21.19 5.04
C ARG A 85 -21.85 -20.74 4.02
N GLU A 86 -22.89 -20.01 4.45
CA GLU A 86 -23.90 -19.44 3.56
C GLU A 86 -23.28 -18.35 2.68
N HIS A 87 -22.45 -17.49 3.28
CA HIS A 87 -21.65 -16.50 2.55
C HIS A 87 -20.69 -17.16 1.55
N LEU A 88 -19.90 -18.15 2.00
CA LEU A 88 -18.94 -18.85 1.15
C LEU A 88 -19.60 -19.64 0.01
N ALA A 89 -20.84 -20.12 0.18
CA ALA A 89 -21.55 -20.87 -0.86
C ALA A 89 -21.86 -20.03 -2.11
N THR A 90 -21.86 -18.70 -1.99
CA THR A 90 -22.15 -17.77 -3.10
C THR A 90 -20.99 -16.87 -3.49
N ALA A 91 -19.89 -16.92 -2.73
CA ALA A 91 -18.69 -16.15 -2.97
C ALA A 91 -17.88 -16.71 -4.13
N GLN A 92 -17.23 -15.82 -4.88
CA GLN A 92 -16.26 -16.21 -5.90
C GLN A 92 -14.83 -16.12 -5.37
N VAL A 93 -14.59 -15.24 -4.40
CA VAL A 93 -13.29 -15.02 -3.79
C VAL A 93 -13.42 -14.96 -2.28
N PHE A 94 -12.57 -15.70 -1.59
CA PHE A 94 -12.38 -15.63 -0.15
C PHE A 94 -11.00 -15.04 0.17
N ILE A 95 -10.96 -14.00 1.02
CA ILE A 95 -9.72 -13.32 1.42
C ILE A 95 -9.52 -13.49 2.93
N THR A 96 -8.30 -13.79 3.33
CA THR A 96 -7.94 -13.92 4.76
C THR A 96 -6.53 -13.41 5.03
N SER A 97 -6.34 -12.83 6.22
CA SER A 97 -5.01 -12.51 6.79
C SER A 97 -4.68 -13.35 8.03
N GLN A 98 -5.44 -14.43 8.25
CA GLN A 98 -5.22 -15.34 9.38
C GLN A 98 -4.04 -16.27 9.09
N ARG A 99 -3.25 -16.53 10.13
CA ARG A 99 -2.15 -17.50 10.09
C ARG A 99 -2.64 -18.89 9.63
N PRO A 100 -1.86 -19.64 8.83
CA PRO A 100 -2.25 -20.98 8.39
C PRO A 100 -2.68 -21.93 9.53
N ALA A 101 -1.98 -21.92 10.66
CA ALA A 101 -2.36 -22.72 11.82
C ALA A 101 -3.71 -22.30 12.42
N ALA A 102 -4.03 -20.99 12.40
CA ALA A 102 -5.32 -20.49 12.87
C ALA A 102 -6.45 -20.90 11.93
N LEU A 103 -6.25 -20.80 10.60
CA LEU A 103 -7.21 -21.27 9.60
C LEU A 103 -7.51 -22.76 9.73
N THR A 104 -6.48 -23.57 9.95
CA THR A 104 -6.62 -25.02 10.14
C THR A 104 -7.51 -25.33 11.35
N ARG A 105 -7.32 -24.65 12.49
CA ARG A 105 -8.17 -24.82 13.68
C ARG A 105 -9.62 -24.40 13.45
N LEU A 106 -9.86 -23.43 12.56
CA LEU A 106 -11.20 -22.97 12.19
C LEU A 106 -11.84 -23.84 11.10
N GLY A 107 -11.13 -24.83 10.54
CA GLY A 107 -11.61 -25.61 9.38
C GLY A 107 -11.70 -24.79 8.09
N LEU A 108 -10.92 -23.72 7.99
CA LEU A 108 -10.89 -22.78 6.86
C LEU A 108 -9.54 -22.82 6.14
N ASP A 109 -8.77 -23.90 6.27
CA ASP A 109 -7.57 -24.08 5.46
C ASP A 109 -7.95 -24.25 3.97
N PRO A 110 -7.07 -23.86 3.03
CA PRO A 110 -7.40 -23.88 1.60
C PRO A 110 -7.85 -25.24 1.08
N ARG A 111 -7.27 -26.36 1.56
CA ARG A 111 -7.65 -27.68 1.10
C ARG A 111 -9.10 -27.98 1.49
N THR A 112 -9.46 -27.72 2.74
CA THR A 112 -10.84 -27.90 3.23
C THR A 112 -11.81 -27.00 2.48
N LEU A 113 -11.46 -25.72 2.28
CA LEU A 113 -12.30 -24.77 1.56
C LEU A 113 -12.55 -25.20 0.12
N LEU A 114 -11.51 -25.55 -0.63
CA LEU A 114 -11.62 -25.90 -2.05
C LEU A 114 -12.29 -27.25 -2.28
N GLN A 115 -12.19 -28.18 -1.33
CA GLN A 115 -12.97 -29.42 -1.36
C GLN A 115 -14.48 -29.16 -1.17
N ARG A 116 -14.83 -28.20 -0.31
CA ARG A 116 -16.22 -27.88 0.01
C ARG A 116 -16.86 -26.93 -0.99
N TYR A 117 -16.06 -26.00 -1.52
CA TYR A 117 -16.46 -24.95 -2.45
C TYR A 117 -15.52 -24.97 -3.67
N PRO A 118 -15.70 -25.92 -4.61
CA PRO A 118 -14.80 -26.05 -5.76
C PRO A 118 -14.77 -24.81 -6.66
N THR A 119 -15.83 -24.00 -6.64
CA THR A 119 -15.95 -22.77 -7.42
C THR A 119 -15.18 -21.58 -6.81
N LEU A 120 -14.77 -21.70 -5.53
CA LEU A 120 -14.16 -20.63 -4.75
C LEU A 120 -12.69 -20.43 -5.14
N ARG A 121 -12.25 -19.18 -5.13
CA ARG A 121 -10.84 -18.81 -5.21
C ARG A 121 -10.40 -18.27 -3.85
N VAL A 122 -9.23 -18.67 -3.37
CA VAL A 122 -8.74 -18.29 -2.04
C VAL A 122 -7.51 -17.42 -2.19
N LEU A 123 -7.52 -16.23 -1.58
CA LEU A 123 -6.35 -15.38 -1.44
C LEU A 123 -5.99 -15.27 0.04
N ARG A 124 -4.76 -15.68 0.39
CA ARG A 124 -4.23 -15.51 1.75
C ARG A 124 -3.19 -14.42 1.75
N ILE A 125 -3.27 -13.56 2.76
CA ILE A 125 -2.25 -12.59 3.09
C ILE A 125 -1.50 -13.11 4.31
N VAL A 126 -0.18 -13.25 4.18
CA VAL A 126 0.70 -13.75 5.25
C VAL A 126 1.84 -12.78 5.48
N GLY A 127 2.51 -12.86 6.64
CA GLY A 127 3.65 -12.01 6.94
C GLY A 127 4.82 -12.21 5.98
N SER A 128 5.19 -13.47 5.77
CA SER A 128 6.15 -13.91 4.75
C SER A 128 5.69 -15.26 4.19
N LEU A 129 6.07 -15.55 2.96
CA LEU A 129 5.82 -16.85 2.33
C LEU A 129 6.67 -17.96 2.98
N ASP A 130 7.86 -17.64 3.47
CA ASP A 130 8.79 -18.61 4.06
C ASP A 130 8.42 -18.96 5.51
N ALA A 131 7.83 -18.01 6.24
CA ALA A 131 7.42 -18.16 7.64
C ALA A 131 6.00 -17.60 7.90
N PRO A 132 4.96 -18.25 7.34
CA PRO A 132 3.61 -17.68 7.31
C PRO A 132 2.87 -17.68 8.66
N ASP A 133 3.38 -18.39 9.67
CA ASP A 133 2.82 -18.43 11.03
C ASP A 133 3.52 -17.45 12.00
N ASP A 134 4.58 -16.78 11.57
CA ASP A 134 5.30 -15.81 12.39
C ASP A 134 4.48 -14.53 12.60
N ALA A 135 4.67 -13.90 13.76
CA ALA A 135 3.99 -12.66 14.11
C ALA A 135 4.70 -11.45 13.47
N GLY A 136 3.91 -10.52 12.95
CA GLY A 136 4.44 -9.24 12.51
C GLY A 136 3.34 -8.27 12.10
N HIS A 137 3.72 -7.01 12.07
CA HIS A 137 2.94 -5.88 11.57
C HIS A 137 3.80 -5.08 10.58
N ASP A 138 3.15 -4.15 9.87
CA ASP A 138 3.80 -3.26 8.90
C ASP A 138 5.18 -2.76 9.34
N LEU A 139 5.29 -2.17 10.53
CA LEU A 139 6.55 -1.64 11.05
C LEU A 139 7.64 -2.71 11.14
N THR A 140 7.33 -3.91 11.62
CA THR A 140 8.31 -5.00 11.73
C THR A 140 8.76 -5.53 10.36
N TYR A 141 7.87 -5.53 9.37
CA TYR A 141 8.23 -5.93 8.00
C TYR A 141 9.05 -4.84 7.30
N GLN A 142 8.73 -3.55 7.49
CA GLN A 142 9.56 -2.45 7.03
C GLN A 142 10.96 -2.49 7.67
N ALA A 143 11.04 -2.80 8.96
CA ALA A 143 12.30 -2.96 9.68
C ALA A 143 13.14 -4.09 9.07
N ALA A 144 12.55 -5.28 8.90
CA ALA A 144 13.21 -6.43 8.28
C ALA A 144 13.63 -6.15 6.83
N ALA A 145 12.87 -5.31 6.12
CA ALA A 145 13.18 -4.93 4.75
C ALA A 145 14.27 -3.85 4.63
N GLY A 146 14.73 -3.27 5.74
CA GLY A 146 15.72 -2.18 5.73
C GLY A 146 15.15 -0.83 5.28
N LEU A 147 13.84 -0.63 5.38
CA LEU A 147 13.14 0.57 4.93
C LEU A 147 12.97 1.63 6.04
N ILE A 148 13.44 1.34 7.25
CA ILE A 148 13.35 2.26 8.39
C ILE A 148 14.67 3.01 8.56
N GLY A 149 14.59 4.34 8.58
CA GLY A 149 15.70 5.23 8.90
C GLY A 149 15.73 5.63 10.38
N ALA A 150 16.22 6.83 10.68
CA ALA A 150 16.31 7.34 12.05
C ALA A 150 14.96 7.76 12.66
N ALA A 151 13.98 8.15 11.82
CA ALA A 151 12.65 8.57 12.24
C ALA A 151 11.62 7.46 12.01
N MET A 152 10.48 7.55 12.70
CA MET A 152 9.33 6.70 12.43
C MET A 152 8.84 6.90 10.98
N PRO A 153 8.50 5.82 10.26
CA PRO A 153 7.93 5.95 8.92
C PRO A 153 6.58 6.65 8.98
N LEU A 154 6.35 7.57 8.05
CA LEU A 154 5.07 8.30 7.93
C LEU A 154 3.98 7.50 7.23
N ALA A 155 4.34 6.38 6.60
CA ALA A 155 3.44 5.55 5.82
C ALA A 155 3.55 4.07 6.19
N LEU A 156 2.41 3.38 6.17
CA LEU A 156 2.31 1.93 6.34
C LEU A 156 2.59 1.24 5.00
N VAL A 157 3.85 1.29 4.58
CA VAL A 157 4.26 0.90 3.23
C VAL A 157 4.06 -0.59 2.97
N ALA A 158 4.33 -1.44 3.95
CA ALA A 158 4.14 -2.88 3.81
C ALA A 158 2.65 -3.20 3.68
N ASP A 159 1.81 -2.56 4.49
CA ASP A 159 0.36 -2.72 4.38
C ASP A 159 -0.17 -2.24 3.03
N VAL A 160 0.17 -1.02 2.62
CA VAL A 160 -0.34 -0.43 1.38
C VAL A 160 0.13 -1.26 0.18
N MET A 161 1.42 -1.59 0.08
CA MET A 161 1.94 -2.36 -1.06
C MET A 161 1.37 -3.79 -1.11
N THR A 162 1.19 -4.42 0.05
CA THR A 162 0.56 -5.75 0.12
C THR A 162 -0.91 -5.67 -0.30
N SER A 163 -1.63 -4.61 0.06
CA SER A 163 -3.03 -4.42 -0.35
C SER A 163 -3.19 -4.28 -1.87
N GLU A 164 -2.25 -3.60 -2.53
CA GLU A 164 -2.22 -3.49 -4.01
C GLU A 164 -1.98 -4.84 -4.65
N ARG A 165 -1.05 -5.63 -4.12
CA ARG A 165 -0.77 -6.98 -4.61
C ARG A 165 -1.91 -7.94 -4.34
N ALA A 166 -2.62 -7.79 -3.22
CA ALA A 166 -3.82 -8.56 -2.93
C ALA A 166 -4.96 -8.17 -3.89
N TYR A 167 -5.21 -6.88 -4.13
CA TYR A 167 -6.16 -6.41 -5.13
C TYR A 167 -5.84 -6.98 -6.53
N ALA A 168 -4.59 -6.83 -6.99
CA ALA A 168 -4.14 -7.40 -8.27
C ALA A 168 -4.24 -8.93 -8.29
N GLY A 169 -3.94 -9.60 -7.16
CA GLY A 169 -4.07 -11.04 -7.00
C GLY A 169 -5.51 -11.52 -7.13
N VAL A 170 -6.48 -10.78 -6.59
CA VAL A 170 -7.91 -11.06 -6.80
C VAL A 170 -8.27 -10.93 -8.28
N LEU A 171 -7.83 -9.87 -8.96
CA LEU A 171 -8.07 -9.73 -10.40
C LEU A 171 -7.49 -10.91 -11.19
N ALA A 172 -6.26 -11.32 -10.86
CA ALA A 172 -5.61 -12.47 -11.49
C ALA A 172 -6.39 -13.77 -11.23
N LEU A 173 -6.78 -14.04 -9.98
CA LEU A 173 -7.59 -15.20 -9.61
C LEU A 173 -8.92 -15.23 -10.39
N LEU A 174 -9.59 -14.08 -10.57
CA LEU A 174 -10.84 -14.00 -11.35
C LEU A 174 -10.65 -14.30 -12.85
N ARG A 175 -9.42 -14.25 -13.36
CA ARG A 175 -9.07 -14.67 -14.74
C ARG A 175 -8.63 -16.11 -14.84
N MET A 176 -8.39 -16.78 -13.72
CA MET A 176 -8.06 -18.19 -13.64
C MET A 176 -9.34 -19.02 -13.51
N ASP A 177 -9.21 -20.32 -13.79
CA ASP A 177 -10.28 -21.27 -13.48
C ASP A 177 -10.61 -21.27 -11.98
N GLU A 178 -11.75 -21.83 -11.65
CA GLU A 178 -12.17 -21.96 -10.27
C GLU A 178 -11.24 -22.88 -9.46
N GLY A 179 -11.28 -22.78 -8.14
CA GLY A 179 -10.53 -23.68 -7.27
C GLY A 179 -9.07 -23.31 -7.03
N HIS A 180 -8.64 -22.10 -7.41
CA HIS A 180 -7.25 -21.65 -7.24
C HIS A 180 -6.99 -20.99 -5.89
N LEU A 181 -5.75 -21.16 -5.42
CA LEU A 181 -5.19 -20.52 -4.22
C LEU A 181 -4.05 -19.58 -4.63
N MET A 182 -3.98 -18.41 -4.00
CA MET A 182 -2.86 -17.49 -4.10
C MET A 182 -2.45 -16.99 -2.72
N ASP A 183 -1.15 -17.00 -2.45
CA ASP A 183 -0.56 -16.40 -1.25
C ASP A 183 0.15 -15.09 -1.62
N ILE A 184 -0.09 -14.07 -0.82
CA ILE A 184 0.58 -12.77 -0.89
C ILE A 184 1.30 -12.56 0.44
N GLY A 185 2.64 -12.53 0.40
CA GLY A 185 3.44 -12.26 1.58
C GLY A 185 3.82 -10.77 1.72
N MET A 186 3.74 -10.24 2.94
CA MET A 186 4.02 -8.82 3.21
C MET A 186 5.49 -8.47 2.99
N VAL A 187 6.42 -9.34 3.40
CA VAL A 187 7.86 -9.17 3.16
C VAL A 187 8.16 -9.15 1.66
N GLU A 188 7.60 -10.10 0.90
CA GLU A 188 7.82 -10.24 -0.54
C GLU A 188 7.20 -9.07 -1.31
N SER A 189 6.14 -8.47 -0.77
CA SER A 189 5.52 -7.26 -1.32
C SER A 189 6.47 -6.06 -1.30
N LEU A 190 7.46 -6.03 -0.41
CA LEU A 190 8.45 -4.96 -0.29
C LEU A 190 9.66 -5.11 -1.23
N ALA A 191 9.80 -6.24 -1.94
CA ALA A 191 10.96 -6.52 -2.79
C ALA A 191 11.29 -5.43 -3.84
N PRO A 192 10.30 -4.77 -4.49
CA PRO A 192 10.58 -3.64 -5.40
C PRO A 192 11.22 -2.44 -4.69
N MET A 193 10.86 -2.19 -3.43
CA MET A 193 11.39 -1.07 -2.65
C MET A 193 12.82 -1.36 -2.17
N GLN A 194 13.12 -2.63 -1.90
CA GLN A 194 14.48 -3.07 -1.60
C GLN A 194 15.38 -3.06 -2.84
N ALA A 195 14.84 -3.04 -4.06
CA ALA A 195 15.66 -3.05 -5.27
C ALA A 195 16.57 -1.81 -5.34
N THR A 196 16.04 -0.62 -5.05
CA THR A 196 16.82 0.62 -5.07
C THR A 196 17.93 0.63 -4.01
N LEU A 197 17.66 0.06 -2.82
CA LEU A 197 18.65 -0.13 -1.77
C LEU A 197 19.74 -1.13 -2.18
N ARG A 198 19.36 -2.30 -2.72
CA ARG A 198 20.29 -3.34 -3.19
C ARG A 198 21.20 -2.85 -4.30
N HIS A 199 20.71 -1.94 -5.15
CA HIS A 199 21.50 -1.30 -6.20
C HIS A 199 22.28 -0.05 -5.72
N GLY A 200 22.25 0.26 -4.42
CA GLY A 200 22.96 1.41 -3.86
C GLY A 200 22.44 2.77 -4.35
N LEU A 201 21.24 2.82 -4.93
CA LEU A 201 20.71 4.05 -5.50
C LEU A 201 20.26 5.03 -4.41
N THR A 202 19.54 4.52 -3.41
CA THR A 202 18.88 5.33 -2.36
C THR A 202 19.55 5.23 -0.99
N VAL A 203 20.66 4.49 -0.89
CA VAL A 203 21.50 4.52 0.32
C VAL A 203 22.08 5.92 0.54
N PRO A 204 22.49 6.29 1.77
CA PRO A 204 23.11 7.60 2.02
C PRO A 204 24.27 7.87 1.05
N ASN A 205 24.26 9.05 0.42
CA ASN A 205 25.21 9.46 -0.63
C ASN A 205 25.12 8.66 -1.95
N GLY A 206 24.12 7.80 -2.11
CA GLY A 206 23.76 7.20 -3.40
C GLY A 206 23.22 8.25 -4.37
N ILE A 207 23.19 7.92 -5.66
CA ILE A 207 22.75 8.85 -6.74
C ILE A 207 21.33 9.39 -6.49
N LEU A 208 20.44 8.57 -5.94
CA LEU A 208 19.08 8.90 -5.53
C LEU A 208 18.92 8.98 -3.99
N GLY A 209 20.04 9.04 -3.26
CA GLY A 209 20.11 9.09 -1.81
C GLY A 209 20.85 10.32 -1.30
N GLY A 210 20.87 11.41 -2.09
CA GLY A 210 21.50 12.68 -1.71
C GLY A 210 22.95 12.85 -2.16
N GLY A 211 23.50 11.92 -2.95
CA GLY A 211 24.90 11.95 -3.39
C GLY A 211 25.20 12.92 -4.54
N LEU A 212 24.17 13.56 -5.11
CA LEU A 212 24.32 14.54 -6.17
C LEU A 212 23.78 15.90 -5.72
N PRO A 213 24.49 17.02 -5.98
CA PRO A 213 23.98 18.36 -5.70
C PRO A 213 22.61 18.64 -6.36
N ARG A 214 22.36 18.02 -7.51
CA ARG A 214 21.10 18.11 -8.24
C ARG A 214 20.02 17.11 -7.81
N TYR A 215 20.30 16.25 -6.84
CA TYR A 215 19.35 15.28 -6.27
C TYR A 215 19.56 15.16 -4.76
N MET A 216 18.98 16.08 -4.00
CA MET A 216 19.05 16.08 -2.53
C MET A 216 18.03 17.06 -1.93
N LEU A 217 17.95 17.07 -0.60
CA LEU A 217 17.21 18.08 0.15
C LEU A 217 18.13 19.24 0.53
N TYR A 218 17.63 20.47 0.41
CA TYR A 218 18.33 21.68 0.80
C TYR A 218 17.51 22.49 1.80
N GLU A 219 18.15 22.88 2.90
CA GLU A 219 17.59 23.88 3.81
C GLU A 219 17.43 25.22 3.07
N CYS A 220 16.33 25.90 3.36
CA CYS A 220 16.05 27.23 2.86
C CYS A 220 16.03 28.22 4.02
N ARG A 221 15.78 29.52 3.73
CA ARG A 221 15.57 30.51 4.79
C ARG A 221 14.50 30.07 5.78
N GLU A 222 13.43 29.49 5.23
CA GLU A 222 12.30 28.91 5.94
C GLU A 222 11.87 27.65 5.19
N GLY A 223 11.82 26.52 5.89
CA GLY A 223 11.51 25.21 5.33
C GLY A 223 12.66 24.61 4.52
N GLN A 224 12.34 23.55 3.78
CA GLN A 224 13.30 22.77 2.99
C GLN A 224 12.75 22.58 1.58
N VAL A 225 13.62 22.46 0.58
CA VAL A 225 13.25 22.05 -0.78
C VAL A 225 13.84 20.69 -1.13
N ALA A 226 13.08 19.89 -1.88
CA ALA A 226 13.57 18.71 -2.59
C ALA A 226 13.95 19.11 -4.01
N VAL A 227 15.21 18.88 -4.39
CA VAL A 227 15.74 19.11 -5.74
C VAL A 227 15.93 17.76 -6.41
N ALA A 228 15.44 17.60 -7.65
CA ALA A 228 15.49 16.34 -8.40
C ALA A 228 15.82 16.53 -9.90
N ALA A 229 16.82 17.34 -10.22
CA ALA A 229 17.24 17.64 -11.60
C ALA A 229 18.21 16.58 -12.17
N LEU A 230 17.74 15.35 -12.34
CA LEU A 230 18.57 14.21 -12.76
C LEU A 230 18.94 14.25 -14.25
N GLU A 231 17.99 14.60 -15.10
CA GLU A 231 18.12 14.59 -16.55
C GLU A 231 19.13 15.66 -17.00
N PRO A 232 19.95 15.39 -18.05
CA PRO A 232 21.01 16.29 -18.47
C PRO A 232 20.56 17.74 -18.74
N HIS A 233 19.34 17.92 -19.28
CA HIS A 233 18.80 19.24 -19.58
C HIS A 233 18.37 20.01 -18.31
N PHE A 234 17.76 19.34 -17.32
CA PHE A 234 17.45 19.96 -16.02
C PHE A 234 18.72 20.26 -15.23
N ALA A 235 19.70 19.34 -15.24
CA ALA A 235 20.99 19.55 -14.59
C ALA A 235 21.73 20.78 -15.15
N ALA A 236 21.76 20.91 -16.49
CA ALA A 236 22.36 22.07 -17.15
C ALA A 236 21.62 23.36 -16.80
N ARG A 237 20.28 23.36 -16.90
CA ARG A 237 19.47 24.53 -16.58
C ARG A 237 19.62 24.97 -15.12
N LEU A 238 19.63 24.03 -14.18
CA LEU A 238 19.81 24.33 -12.76
C LEU A 238 21.18 24.99 -12.52
N ARG A 239 22.24 24.42 -13.11
CA ARG A 239 23.58 24.98 -13.02
C ARG A 239 23.65 26.38 -13.61
N ASP A 240 23.02 26.62 -14.76
CA ASP A 240 23.06 27.91 -15.43
C ASP A 240 22.28 28.98 -14.63
N GLU A 241 21.10 28.61 -14.08
CA GLU A 241 20.26 29.49 -13.26
C GLU A 241 20.87 29.80 -11.87
N LEU A 242 21.57 28.85 -11.26
CA LEU A 242 22.28 29.04 -9.99
C LEU A 242 23.74 29.49 -10.19
N GLY A 243 24.25 29.47 -11.42
CA GLY A 243 25.66 29.71 -11.73
C GLY A 243 26.64 28.73 -11.10
N THR A 244 26.19 27.55 -10.65
CA THR A 244 27.03 26.53 -9.99
C THR A 244 26.34 25.17 -9.97
N ASP A 245 27.12 24.09 -9.91
CA ASP A 245 26.69 22.73 -9.55
C ASP A 245 27.43 22.20 -8.31
N ASP A 246 28.18 23.06 -7.61
CA ASP A 246 28.83 22.74 -6.35
C ASP A 246 27.82 22.69 -5.20
N GLN A 247 27.86 21.59 -4.43
CA GLN A 247 26.90 21.34 -3.35
C GLN A 247 26.90 22.45 -2.29
N ALA A 248 28.08 22.89 -1.85
CA ALA A 248 28.21 23.84 -0.75
C ALA A 248 27.72 25.23 -1.19
N ILE A 249 28.06 25.64 -2.41
CA ILE A 249 27.57 26.90 -2.99
C ILE A 249 26.04 26.83 -3.18
N MET A 250 25.51 25.72 -3.71
CA MET A 250 24.06 25.53 -3.83
C MET A 250 23.36 25.59 -2.47
N ALA A 251 23.92 24.96 -1.44
CA ALA A 251 23.35 25.00 -0.09
C ALA A 251 23.25 26.42 0.45
N VAL A 252 24.28 27.25 0.26
CA VAL A 252 24.24 28.67 0.65
C VAL A 252 23.20 29.44 -0.17
N ARG A 253 23.10 29.20 -1.48
CA ARG A 253 22.10 29.87 -2.32
C ARG A 253 20.67 29.56 -1.90
N PHE A 254 20.36 28.30 -1.58
CA PHE A 254 19.00 27.93 -1.18
C PHE A 254 18.56 28.64 0.13
N LEU A 255 19.49 29.12 0.96
CA LEU A 255 19.17 29.95 2.13
C LEU A 255 18.70 31.37 1.80
N GLU A 256 18.82 31.84 0.56
CA GLU A 256 18.46 33.22 0.18
C GLU A 256 16.93 33.48 0.20
N ARG A 257 16.11 32.42 0.08
CA ARG A 257 14.64 32.52 -0.05
C ARG A 257 13.95 31.43 0.76
N THR A 258 12.63 31.57 0.95
CA THR A 258 11.81 30.50 1.55
C THR A 258 11.64 29.34 0.58
N ALA A 259 11.32 28.16 1.09
CA ALA A 259 11.07 26.99 0.25
C ALA A 259 9.94 27.23 -0.78
N THR A 260 8.85 27.90 -0.38
CA THR A 260 7.73 28.26 -1.28
C THR A 260 8.20 29.18 -2.41
N ALA A 261 9.02 30.18 -2.11
CA ALA A 261 9.54 31.09 -3.13
C ALA A 261 10.50 30.37 -4.11
N TRP A 262 11.26 29.38 -3.64
CA TRP A 262 12.07 28.53 -4.51
C TRP A 262 11.22 27.63 -5.41
N GLU A 263 10.15 27.04 -4.89
CA GLU A 263 9.23 26.23 -5.69
C GLU A 263 8.56 27.07 -6.80
N GLU A 264 8.12 28.29 -6.49
CA GLU A 264 7.56 29.22 -7.50
C GLU A 264 8.62 29.62 -8.55
N TRP A 265 9.82 29.95 -8.10
CA TRP A 265 10.95 30.27 -8.97
C TRP A 265 11.29 29.11 -9.92
N ALA A 266 11.27 27.88 -9.42
CA ALA A 266 11.54 26.67 -10.16
C ALA A 266 10.44 26.34 -11.17
N LYS A 267 9.16 26.49 -10.79
CA LYS A 267 8.01 26.34 -11.71
C LYS A 267 8.12 27.29 -12.90
N ALA A 268 8.50 28.55 -12.66
CA ALA A 268 8.69 29.54 -13.72
C ALA A 268 9.85 29.21 -14.69
N ARG A 269 10.73 28.27 -14.31
CA ARG A 269 11.92 27.85 -15.06
C ARG A 269 11.86 26.39 -15.48
N ASP A 270 10.74 25.72 -15.25
CA ASP A 270 10.58 24.29 -15.54
C ASP A 270 11.72 23.47 -14.87
N LEU A 271 11.93 23.66 -13.57
CA LEU A 271 12.90 22.91 -12.78
C LEU A 271 12.19 22.02 -11.75
N PRO A 272 12.63 20.75 -11.57
CA PRO A 272 12.04 19.81 -10.62
C PRO A 272 12.52 20.12 -9.19
N ILE A 273 11.99 21.20 -8.62
CA ILE A 273 12.20 21.62 -7.23
C ILE A 273 10.84 21.82 -6.57
N ALA A 274 10.61 21.18 -5.44
CA ALA A 274 9.40 21.30 -4.65
C ALA A 274 9.73 21.63 -3.20
N ALA A 275 8.92 22.46 -2.56
CA ALA A 275 9.04 22.67 -1.12
C ALA A 275 8.58 21.42 -0.36
N VAL A 276 9.37 20.98 0.62
CA VAL A 276 8.99 19.90 1.53
C VAL A 276 7.84 20.40 2.38
N ARG A 277 6.69 19.74 2.28
CA ARG A 277 5.51 20.10 3.07
C ARG A 277 5.61 19.42 4.44
N ALA A 278 5.37 20.20 5.49
CA ALA A 278 5.12 19.63 6.81
C ALA A 278 3.88 18.74 6.75
N THR A 279 3.85 17.70 7.59
CA THR A 279 2.63 16.95 7.89
C THR A 279 1.51 17.92 8.28
N ASN A 280 0.31 17.76 7.71
CA ASN A 280 -0.77 18.73 7.89
C ASN A 280 -1.02 18.93 9.40
N PRO A 281 -1.04 20.18 9.90
CA PRO A 281 -1.24 20.45 11.32
C PRO A 281 -2.59 19.94 11.86
N THR A 282 -3.55 19.61 11.01
CA THR A 282 -4.81 18.96 11.41
C THR A 282 -4.69 17.45 11.66
N TRP A 283 -3.49 16.86 11.50
CA TRP A 283 -3.22 15.44 11.78
C TRP A 283 -2.74 15.18 13.22
N ALA A 284 -2.55 16.22 14.03
CA ALA A 284 -2.15 16.16 15.44
C ALA A 284 -3.35 16.36 16.38
#